data_AF-A0A1W1CGP1-F1
#
_entry.id   AF-A0A1W1CGP1-F1
#
_cell.length_a   1.000
_cell.length_b   1.000
_cell.length_c   1.000
_cell.angle_alpha   90.00
_cell.angle_beta   90.00
_cell.angle_gamma   90.00
#
_symmetry.space_group_name_H-M   'P 1'
#
loop_
_entity.id
_entity.type
_entity.pdbx_description
1 polymer ?
#
loop_
_entity_poly.entity_id
_entity_poly.type
_entity_poly.pdbx_seq_one_letter_code
_entity_poly.pdbx_strand_id
1 'polypeptide(L)'
;MITKQILRYAYAIDYLYNIDENKSFNNIQKEIFLVDDNVSELYQVENNSSDNYLYAIAIEVPESKDLDKEIIIAYKSRDDFDNALSTQELENGYDFYKKVTDKYPSCITSNIRDCYNIVLTGENMGALIAIDISHRSGELARVFYGLGDDLLKNYKTEFDTYLRYNNAINFYTEDYDKVDDTGKHFENMVTFSSLENKYNNSINGLIEEKLEPIYNGKEEEVTEIHISPDAKIGAGLKKIVNIQREL
;
A
#
# COMPACT_ATOMS: atom_id res chain seq x y z
N MET A 1 1.41 -13.64 11.78
CA MET A 1 0.36 -13.86 10.74
C MET A 1 0.15 -12.58 9.93
N ILE A 2 -0.24 -11.47 10.54
CA ILE A 2 -0.37 -10.14 9.89
C ILE A 2 0.95 -9.66 9.26
N THR A 3 2.09 -9.96 9.88
CA THR A 3 3.41 -9.52 9.43
C THR A 3 3.80 -10.05 8.04
N LYS A 4 3.44 -11.29 7.69
CA LYS A 4 3.81 -11.85 6.37
C LYS A 4 3.11 -11.13 5.22
N GLN A 5 1.84 -10.76 5.41
CA GLN A 5 1.06 -10.01 4.42
C GLN A 5 1.59 -8.59 4.27
N ILE A 6 1.82 -7.88 5.37
CA ILE A 6 2.37 -6.51 5.32
C ILE A 6 3.76 -6.52 4.65
N LEU A 7 4.63 -7.46 5.03
CA LEU A 7 5.96 -7.60 4.44
C LEU A 7 5.88 -7.94 2.94
N ARG A 8 4.90 -8.74 2.51
CA ARG A 8 4.59 -8.99 1.09
C ARG A 8 4.22 -7.70 0.35
N TYR A 9 3.39 -6.85 0.91
CA TYR A 9 3.02 -5.59 0.24
C TYR A 9 4.18 -4.58 0.22
N ALA A 10 5.03 -4.57 1.26
CA ALA A 10 6.21 -3.72 1.33
C ALA A 10 7.28 -4.13 0.30
N TYR A 11 7.56 -5.43 0.18
CA TYR A 11 8.47 -5.95 -0.84
C TYR A 11 7.96 -5.71 -2.27
N ALA A 12 6.64 -5.56 -2.49
CA ALA A 12 6.08 -5.24 -3.81
C ALA A 12 6.52 -3.84 -4.25
N ILE A 13 6.55 -2.92 -3.30
CA ILE A 13 7.03 -1.56 -3.49
C ILE A 13 8.55 -1.58 -3.68
N ASP A 14 9.30 -2.22 -2.78
CA ASP A 14 10.76 -2.33 -2.94
C ASP A 14 11.11 -2.92 -4.32
N TYR A 15 10.41 -3.95 -4.76
CA TYR A 15 10.59 -4.49 -6.11
C TYR A 15 10.31 -3.47 -7.22
N LEU A 16 9.19 -2.72 -7.15
CA LEU A 16 8.86 -1.66 -8.09
C LEU A 16 9.94 -0.57 -8.15
N TYR A 17 10.54 -0.20 -7.01
CA TYR A 17 11.60 0.80 -6.97
C TYR A 17 12.94 0.30 -7.54
N ASN A 18 13.15 -1.02 -7.59
CA ASN A 18 14.42 -1.64 -7.98
C ASN A 18 14.34 -2.51 -9.23
N ILE A 19 13.24 -2.45 -10.00
CA ILE A 19 12.98 -3.35 -11.12
C ILE A 19 14.08 -3.33 -12.20
N ASP A 20 14.73 -2.17 -12.40
CA ASP A 20 15.81 -1.98 -13.39
C ASP A 20 17.20 -2.40 -12.89
N GLU A 21 17.34 -2.72 -11.59
CA GLU A 21 18.66 -2.96 -10.99
C GLU A 21 19.14 -4.41 -11.09
N ASN A 22 18.40 -5.32 -11.75
CA ASN A 22 18.66 -6.76 -11.76
C ASN A 22 18.94 -7.33 -10.35
N LYS A 23 18.35 -6.72 -9.31
CA LYS A 23 18.55 -7.14 -7.93
C LYS A 23 17.95 -8.53 -7.74
N SER A 24 18.79 -9.46 -7.26
CA SER A 24 18.32 -10.78 -6.86
C SER A 24 17.53 -10.65 -5.55
N PHE A 25 16.33 -11.23 -5.51
CA PHE A 25 15.58 -11.33 -4.27
C PHE A 25 16.38 -12.05 -3.18
N ASN A 26 16.36 -11.50 -1.97
CA ASN A 26 16.91 -12.14 -0.78
C ASN A 26 16.06 -13.37 -0.39
N ASN A 27 16.54 -14.19 0.55
CA ASN A 27 15.84 -15.44 0.92
C ASN A 27 14.45 -15.19 1.53
N ILE A 28 14.25 -14.08 2.26
CA ILE A 28 12.96 -13.73 2.87
C ILE A 28 12.00 -13.25 1.79
N GLN A 29 12.47 -12.43 0.85
CA GLN A 29 11.71 -12.03 -0.33
C GLN A 29 11.26 -13.25 -1.13
N LYS A 30 12.16 -14.20 -1.44
CA LYS A 30 11.79 -15.43 -2.14
C LYS A 30 10.74 -16.24 -1.38
N GLU A 31 10.80 -16.30 -0.05
CA GLU A 31 9.81 -17.02 0.77
C GLU A 31 8.44 -16.32 0.81
N ILE A 32 8.44 -15.00 0.96
CA ILE A 32 7.22 -14.19 1.15
C ILE A 32 6.49 -13.93 -0.17
N PHE A 33 7.28 -13.71 -1.21
CA PHE A 33 6.83 -13.37 -2.55
C PHE A 33 6.67 -14.61 -3.45
N LEU A 34 7.23 -15.76 -3.02
CA LEU A 34 7.17 -17.05 -3.72
C LEU A 34 7.47 -16.96 -5.23
N VAL A 35 8.29 -16.00 -5.62
CA VAL A 35 8.78 -15.87 -6.97
C VAL A 35 10.13 -16.55 -7.03
N ASP A 36 10.23 -17.56 -7.90
CA ASP A 36 11.52 -17.97 -8.46
C ASP A 36 12.16 -16.75 -9.14
N ASP A 37 13.46 -16.80 -9.44
CA ASP A 37 14.24 -15.69 -10.05
C ASP A 37 13.63 -15.11 -11.36
N ASN A 38 12.53 -15.69 -11.86
CA ASN A 38 11.68 -15.18 -12.92
C ASN A 38 10.26 -14.94 -12.39
N VAL A 39 9.91 -13.69 -12.06
CA VAL A 39 8.51 -13.29 -11.80
C VAL A 39 7.70 -13.62 -13.05
N SER A 40 6.79 -14.60 -12.95
CA SER A 40 6.20 -15.28 -14.12
C SER A 40 5.39 -14.36 -15.02
N GLU A 41 4.76 -13.32 -14.48
CA GLU A 41 4.02 -12.32 -15.26
C GLU A 41 4.07 -10.96 -14.57
N LEU A 42 4.93 -10.07 -15.08
CA LEU A 42 4.92 -8.65 -14.74
C LEU A 42 4.14 -7.90 -15.81
N TYR A 43 3.04 -7.27 -15.42
CA TYR A 43 2.41 -6.24 -16.24
C TYR A 43 2.99 -4.90 -15.83
N GLN A 44 3.94 -4.40 -16.63
CA GLN A 44 4.51 -3.07 -16.49
C GLN A 44 3.83 -2.13 -17.47
N VAL A 45 3.40 -0.96 -17.00
CA VAL A 45 3.08 0.17 -17.87
C VAL A 45 3.92 1.35 -17.42
N GLU A 46 4.85 1.78 -18.26
CA GLU A 46 5.47 3.09 -18.16
C GLU A 46 4.62 4.07 -18.95
N ASN A 47 3.95 5.00 -18.26
CA ASN A 47 3.26 6.08 -18.94
C ASN A 47 4.16 7.33 -18.92
N ASN A 48 5.18 7.34 -19.79
CA ASN A 48 6.08 8.47 -19.97
C ASN A 48 5.40 9.56 -20.82
N SER A 49 4.51 10.34 -20.20
CA SER A 49 4.23 11.70 -20.68
C SER A 49 5.10 12.65 -19.88
N SER A 50 5.68 13.66 -20.54
CA SER A 50 6.77 14.53 -20.03
C SER A 50 6.53 15.19 -18.67
N ASP A 51 5.29 15.18 -18.16
CA ASP A 51 4.88 15.87 -16.94
C ASP A 51 4.11 14.99 -15.93
N ASN A 52 3.87 13.70 -16.21
CA ASN A 52 3.15 12.78 -15.29
C ASN A 52 3.87 11.43 -15.19
N TYR A 53 4.58 11.20 -14.09
CA TYR A 53 5.32 9.95 -13.84
C TYR A 53 4.50 9.03 -12.93
N LEU A 54 3.68 8.18 -13.53
CA LEU A 54 3.12 7.02 -12.82
C LEU A 54 3.80 5.75 -13.31
N TYR A 55 4.47 5.08 -12.38
CA TYR A 55 4.99 3.73 -12.57
C TYR A 55 4.12 2.78 -11.75
N ALA A 56 3.60 1.75 -12.40
CA ALA A 56 2.81 0.74 -11.73
C ALA A 56 3.10 -0.64 -12.28
N ILE A 57 3.04 -1.63 -11.38
CA ILE A 57 3.17 -3.04 -11.72
C ILE A 57 2.05 -3.84 -11.08
N ALA A 58 1.64 -4.92 -11.74
CA ALA A 58 0.82 -5.96 -11.16
C ALA A 58 1.64 -7.24 -11.03
N ILE A 59 1.61 -7.86 -9.85
CA ILE A 59 2.35 -9.08 -9.54
C ILE A 59 1.35 -10.15 -9.10
N GLU A 60 1.31 -11.26 -9.81
CA GLU A 60 0.61 -12.46 -9.35
C GLU A 60 1.47 -13.18 -8.31
N VAL A 61 0.98 -13.24 -7.08
CA VAL A 61 1.65 -13.91 -5.97
C VAL A 61 0.90 -15.19 -5.62
N PRO A 62 1.55 -16.37 -5.65
CA PRO A 62 0.87 -17.62 -5.38
C PRO A 62 0.51 -17.77 -3.88
N GLU A 63 -0.43 -18.69 -3.63
CA GLU A 63 -0.78 -19.10 -2.27
C GLU A 63 0.44 -19.73 -1.58
N SER A 64 0.62 -19.45 -0.29
CA SER A 64 1.66 -20.04 0.54
C SER A 64 1.11 -20.43 1.91
N LYS A 65 1.94 -21.07 2.74
CA LYS A 65 1.56 -21.39 4.11
C LYS A 65 1.27 -20.09 4.88
N ASP A 66 -0.01 -19.90 5.17
CA ASP A 66 -0.60 -18.74 5.86
C ASP A 66 -0.80 -17.48 4.98
N LEU A 67 -0.78 -17.60 3.65
CA LEU A 67 -0.99 -16.50 2.71
C LEU A 67 -1.85 -16.91 1.51
N ASP A 68 -2.91 -16.15 1.24
CA ASP A 68 -3.79 -16.39 0.09
C ASP A 68 -3.09 -16.07 -1.25
N LYS A 69 -3.62 -16.63 -2.34
CA LYS A 69 -3.28 -16.21 -3.71
C LYS A 69 -3.83 -14.80 -3.95
N GLU A 70 -2.99 -13.90 -4.46
CA GLU A 70 -3.33 -12.48 -4.64
C GLU A 70 -2.75 -11.91 -5.95
N ILE A 71 -3.39 -10.87 -6.47
CA ILE A 71 -2.78 -9.94 -7.43
C ILE A 71 -2.46 -8.66 -6.66
N ILE A 72 -1.17 -8.33 -6.53
CA ILE A 72 -0.73 -7.10 -5.89
C ILE A 72 -0.46 -6.06 -6.97
N ILE A 73 -1.11 -4.90 -6.86
CA ILE A 73 -0.87 -3.77 -7.74
C ILE A 73 -0.11 -2.70 -6.96
N ALA A 74 1.16 -2.50 -7.31
CA ALA A 74 2.04 -1.53 -6.67
C ALA A 74 2.16 -0.27 -7.51
N TYR A 75 2.01 0.89 -6.88
CA TYR A 75 2.13 2.20 -7.50
C TYR A 75 3.33 2.97 -6.94
N LYS A 76 4.08 3.57 -7.86
CA LYS A 76 5.15 4.55 -7.61
C LYS A 76 4.81 5.79 -8.42
N SER A 77 4.76 6.92 -7.73
CA SER A 77 4.56 8.22 -8.37
C SER A 77 5.82 9.07 -8.18
N ARG A 78 5.78 10.33 -8.61
CA ARG A 78 6.87 11.29 -8.46
C ARG A 78 7.25 11.49 -6.98
N ASP A 79 8.52 11.84 -6.77
CA ASP A 79 9.07 12.16 -5.44
C ASP A 79 8.84 13.63 -5.02
N ASP A 80 8.10 14.40 -5.82
CA ASP A 80 7.72 15.78 -5.51
C ASP A 80 6.43 15.82 -4.67
N PHE A 81 6.63 16.09 -3.38
CA PHE A 81 5.57 16.13 -2.37
C PHE A 81 4.92 17.50 -2.20
N ASP A 82 5.53 18.55 -2.76
CA ASP A 82 5.04 19.93 -2.60
C ASP A 82 3.84 20.20 -3.52
N ASN A 83 3.69 19.39 -4.57
CA ASN A 83 2.63 19.51 -5.56
C ASN A 83 1.56 18.43 -5.39
N ALA A 84 0.30 18.87 -5.38
CA ALA A 84 -0.87 17.98 -5.39
C ALA A 84 -0.88 17.04 -6.60
N LEU A 85 -1.41 15.83 -6.44
CA LEU A 85 -1.63 14.91 -7.54
C LEU A 85 -2.59 15.54 -8.55
N SER A 86 -2.24 15.46 -9.83
CA SER A 86 -3.13 15.87 -10.90
C SER A 86 -4.25 14.86 -11.07
N THR A 87 -5.41 15.34 -11.55
CA THR A 87 -6.51 14.46 -11.97
C THR A 87 -6.03 13.40 -12.96
N GLN A 88 -5.13 13.76 -13.88
CA GLN A 88 -4.60 12.83 -14.88
C GLN A 88 -3.78 11.71 -14.25
N GLU A 89 -2.98 11.97 -13.22
CA GLU A 89 -2.21 10.93 -12.50
C GLU A 89 -3.14 9.92 -11.82
N LEU A 90 -4.23 10.38 -11.20
CA LEU A 90 -5.25 9.51 -10.58
C LEU A 90 -5.98 8.67 -11.63
N GLU A 91 -6.45 9.29 -12.72
CA GLU A 91 -7.13 8.57 -13.80
C GLU A 91 -6.20 7.55 -14.49
N ASN A 92 -4.92 7.88 -14.68
CA ASN A 92 -3.93 6.94 -15.21
C ASN A 92 -3.76 5.72 -14.29
N GLY A 93 -3.74 5.92 -12.97
CA GLY A 93 -3.71 4.83 -12.00
C GLY A 93 -4.95 3.96 -12.06
N TYR A 94 -6.13 4.58 -12.12
CA TYR A 94 -7.39 3.85 -12.20
C TYR A 94 -7.54 3.08 -13.51
N ASP A 95 -7.07 3.62 -14.64
CA ASP A 95 -7.06 2.93 -15.92
C ASP A 95 -6.07 1.74 -15.94
N PHE A 96 -4.95 1.84 -15.21
CA PHE A 96 -4.08 0.68 -15.01
C PHE A 96 -4.78 -0.40 -14.19
N TYR A 97 -5.43 -0.03 -13.09
CA TYR A 97 -6.25 -0.97 -12.31
C TYR A 97 -7.30 -1.68 -13.18
N LYS A 98 -8.04 -0.96 -14.03
CA LYS A 98 -9.01 -1.56 -14.96
C LYS A 98 -8.35 -2.58 -15.89
N LYS A 99 -7.22 -2.24 -16.52
CA LYS A 99 -6.49 -3.16 -17.40
C LYS A 99 -6.06 -4.45 -16.67
N VAL A 100 -5.62 -4.34 -15.42
CA VAL A 100 -5.25 -5.50 -14.60
C VAL A 100 -6.49 -6.34 -14.28
N THR A 101 -7.58 -5.70 -13.86
CA THR A 101 -8.82 -6.40 -13.47
C THR A 101 -9.62 -6.98 -14.64
N ASP A 102 -9.43 -6.46 -15.85
CA ASP A 102 -9.93 -7.09 -17.08
C ASP A 102 -9.25 -8.43 -17.34
N LYS A 103 -7.96 -8.57 -16.97
CA LYS A 103 -7.20 -9.83 -17.10
C LYS A 103 -7.38 -10.75 -15.89
N TYR A 104 -7.43 -10.18 -14.68
CA TYR A 104 -7.57 -10.88 -13.41
C TYR A 104 -8.82 -10.34 -12.68
N PRO A 105 -10.03 -10.86 -12.98
CA PRO A 105 -11.27 -10.35 -12.41
C PRO A 105 -11.25 -10.36 -10.89
N SER A 106 -11.58 -9.24 -10.25
CA SER A 106 -11.59 -9.13 -8.80
C SER A 106 -12.79 -9.85 -8.17
N CYS A 107 -12.58 -10.52 -7.04
CA CYS A 107 -13.67 -11.11 -6.26
C CYS A 107 -14.61 -10.06 -5.61
N ILE A 108 -14.19 -8.79 -5.54
CA ILE A 108 -14.99 -7.71 -4.97
C ILE A 108 -15.89 -7.08 -6.03
N THR A 109 -15.36 -6.83 -7.23
CA THR A 109 -16.09 -6.11 -8.28
C THR A 109 -16.75 -7.04 -9.30
N SER A 110 -16.36 -8.31 -9.37
CA SER A 110 -16.89 -9.27 -10.33
C SER A 110 -17.80 -10.32 -9.67
N ASN A 111 -18.86 -10.72 -10.38
CA ASN A 111 -19.73 -11.85 -10.00
C ASN A 111 -19.30 -13.16 -10.68
N ILE A 112 -18.01 -13.31 -10.98
CA ILE A 112 -17.48 -14.41 -11.78
C ILE A 112 -16.90 -15.47 -10.84
N ARG A 113 -17.02 -16.75 -11.23
CA ARG A 113 -16.58 -17.89 -10.42
C ARG A 113 -15.06 -17.97 -10.25
N ASP A 114 -14.32 -17.56 -11.27
CA ASP A 114 -12.86 -17.52 -11.27
C ASP A 114 -12.44 -16.06 -11.09
N CYS A 115 -12.22 -15.68 -9.82
CA CYS A 115 -11.84 -14.33 -9.43
C CYS A 115 -10.58 -14.34 -8.56
N TYR A 116 -9.95 -13.18 -8.42
CA TYR A 116 -8.71 -12.98 -7.68
C TYR A 116 -8.92 -11.99 -6.53
N ASN A 117 -8.21 -12.21 -5.43
CA ASN A 117 -8.05 -11.21 -4.39
C ASN A 117 -7.06 -10.15 -4.88
N ILE A 118 -7.49 -8.89 -4.99
CA ILE A 118 -6.64 -7.80 -5.45
C ILE A 118 -6.29 -6.91 -4.26
N VAL A 119 -5.00 -6.57 -4.15
CA VAL A 119 -4.50 -5.67 -3.11
C VAL A 119 -3.70 -4.55 -3.77
N LEU A 120 -4.01 -3.32 -3.37
CA LEU A 120 -3.36 -2.11 -3.84
C LEU A 120 -2.30 -1.69 -2.82
N THR A 121 -1.12 -1.31 -3.29
CA THR A 121 -0.01 -0.87 -2.43
C THR A 121 0.75 0.27 -3.09
N GLY A 122 1.45 1.06 -2.29
CA GLY A 122 2.24 2.17 -2.75
C GLY A 122 2.89 2.91 -1.59
N GLU A 123 3.90 3.72 -1.92
CA GLU A 123 4.60 4.58 -0.98
C GLU A 123 4.35 6.06 -1.32
N ASN A 124 4.26 6.93 -0.31
CA ASN A 124 4.12 8.39 -0.50
C ASN A 124 2.98 8.77 -1.46
N MET A 125 3.29 9.36 -2.62
CA MET A 125 2.29 9.71 -3.64
C MET A 125 1.64 8.47 -4.30
N GLY A 126 2.37 7.35 -4.40
CA GLY A 126 1.81 6.08 -4.87
C GLY A 126 0.75 5.52 -3.91
N ALA A 127 0.90 5.77 -2.60
CA ALA A 127 -0.10 5.41 -1.61
C ALA A 127 -1.42 6.16 -1.82
N LEU A 128 -1.36 7.46 -2.14
CA LEU A 128 -2.56 8.26 -2.42
C LEU A 128 -3.34 7.72 -3.64
N ILE A 129 -2.63 7.33 -4.70
CA ILE A 129 -3.24 6.69 -5.88
C ILE A 129 -3.89 5.36 -5.47
N ALA A 130 -3.20 4.52 -4.69
CA ALA A 130 -3.75 3.25 -4.23
C ALA A 130 -4.99 3.43 -3.32
N ILE A 131 -5.00 4.44 -2.45
CA ILE A 131 -6.15 4.79 -1.59
C ILE A 131 -7.33 5.26 -2.43
N ASP A 132 -7.12 6.16 -3.40
CA ASP A 132 -8.16 6.63 -4.31
C ASP A 132 -8.80 5.46 -5.08
N ILE A 133 -7.97 4.58 -5.65
CA ILE A 133 -8.47 3.41 -6.38
C ILE A 133 -9.22 2.46 -5.43
N SER A 134 -8.70 2.23 -4.21
CA SER A 134 -9.38 1.43 -3.17
C SER A 134 -10.76 1.98 -2.84
N HIS A 135 -10.90 3.31 -2.76
CA HIS A 135 -12.19 3.96 -2.56
C HIS A 135 -13.16 3.70 -3.72
N ARG A 136 -12.70 3.87 -4.97
CA ARG A 136 -13.53 3.70 -6.18
C ARG A 136 -13.95 2.25 -6.42
N SER A 137 -13.08 1.30 -6.09
CA SER A 137 -13.25 -0.12 -6.43
C SER A 137 -13.73 -0.98 -5.27
N GLY A 138 -13.49 -0.55 -4.02
CA GLY A 138 -13.69 -1.36 -2.83
C GLY A 138 -12.55 -2.34 -2.53
N GLU A 139 -11.48 -2.37 -3.33
CA GLU A 139 -10.32 -3.23 -3.07
C GLU A 139 -9.59 -2.84 -1.78
N LEU A 140 -8.79 -3.77 -1.26
CA LEU A 140 -7.93 -3.49 -0.10
C LEU A 140 -6.74 -2.62 -0.52
N ALA A 141 -6.46 -1.56 0.22
CA ALA A 141 -5.21 -0.81 0.15
C ALA A 141 -4.35 -1.04 1.39
N ARG A 142 -3.08 -1.40 1.20
CA ARG A 142 -2.09 -1.56 2.27
C ARG A 142 -0.88 -0.75 1.83
N VAL A 143 -0.79 0.47 2.33
CA VAL A 143 0.11 1.49 1.81
C VAL A 143 1.06 1.97 2.89
N PHE A 144 2.15 2.60 2.49
CA PHE A 144 3.24 2.95 3.39
C PHE A 144 3.58 4.42 3.22
N TYR A 145 3.78 5.13 4.33
CA TYR A 145 4.18 6.54 4.28
C TYR A 145 3.25 7.40 3.39
N GLY A 146 1.97 7.04 3.30
CA GLY A 146 1.05 7.77 2.42
C GLY A 146 0.83 9.19 2.92
N LEU A 147 0.65 10.12 2.01
CA LEU A 147 0.49 11.54 2.35
C LEU A 147 -0.99 11.87 2.60
N GLY A 148 -1.26 13.01 3.23
CA GLY A 148 -2.60 13.47 3.58
C GLY A 148 -3.46 13.89 2.38
N ASP A 149 -4.76 13.97 2.60
CA ASP A 149 -5.80 14.25 1.60
C ASP A 149 -5.70 15.64 0.96
N ASP A 150 -4.94 16.55 1.56
CA ASP A 150 -4.80 17.90 1.05
C ASP A 150 -4.09 17.94 -0.30
N LEU A 151 -3.37 16.86 -0.64
CA LEU A 151 -2.77 16.66 -1.95
C LEU A 151 -3.77 16.10 -2.98
N LEU A 152 -5.01 15.81 -2.57
CA LEU A 152 -6.16 15.47 -3.42
C LEU A 152 -7.15 16.65 -3.57
N LYS A 153 -6.80 17.86 -3.11
CA LYS A 153 -7.69 19.05 -3.04
C LYS A 153 -8.43 19.39 -4.34
N ASN A 154 -7.85 19.14 -5.50
CA ASN A 154 -8.51 19.42 -6.79
C ASN A 154 -9.69 18.47 -7.09
N TYR A 155 -9.78 17.34 -6.38
CA TYR A 155 -10.85 16.35 -6.48
C TYR A 155 -11.91 16.51 -5.36
N LYS A 156 -11.74 17.44 -4.41
CA LYS A 156 -12.65 17.69 -3.26
C LYS A 156 -14.09 18.10 -3.64
N THR A 157 -14.42 18.24 -4.92
CA THR A 157 -15.80 18.46 -5.39
C THR A 157 -16.60 17.18 -5.64
N GLU A 158 -15.95 16.01 -5.75
CA GLU A 158 -16.64 14.70 -5.78
C GLU A 158 -16.54 13.95 -4.45
N PHE A 159 -15.53 14.25 -3.63
CA PHE A 159 -15.39 13.76 -2.25
C PHE A 159 -16.18 14.63 -1.27
N ASP A 160 -17.49 14.74 -1.48
CA ASP A 160 -18.35 15.42 -0.53
C ASP A 160 -18.49 14.55 0.73
N THR A 161 -17.66 14.90 1.72
CA THR A 161 -17.83 14.70 3.17
C THR A 161 -18.31 13.31 3.68
N TYR A 162 -17.46 12.68 4.51
CA TYR A 162 -17.73 11.58 5.48
C TYR A 162 -17.49 10.10 5.09
N LEU A 163 -17.15 9.75 3.86
CA LEU A 163 -16.87 8.34 3.52
C LEU A 163 -15.40 7.97 3.77
N ARG A 164 -15.11 7.52 5.01
CA ARG A 164 -13.82 6.99 5.48
C ARG A 164 -13.28 5.85 4.60
N TYR A 165 -11.97 5.78 4.41
CA TYR A 165 -11.31 4.74 3.60
C TYR A 165 -11.15 3.44 4.39
N ASN A 166 -12.26 2.78 4.67
CA ASN A 166 -12.30 1.59 5.54
C ASN A 166 -11.48 0.40 5.03
N ASN A 167 -11.18 0.35 3.73
CA ASN A 167 -10.42 -0.72 3.10
C ASN A 167 -8.92 -0.39 2.98
N ALA A 168 -8.52 0.83 3.37
CA ALA A 168 -7.15 1.29 3.38
C ALA A 168 -6.55 1.24 4.79
N ILE A 169 -5.30 0.76 4.86
CA ILE A 169 -4.45 0.89 6.04
C ILE A 169 -3.12 1.47 5.59
N ASN A 170 -2.68 2.50 6.28
CA ASN A 170 -1.43 3.19 6.03
C ASN A 170 -0.44 2.92 7.17
N PHE A 171 0.80 2.58 6.82
CA PHE A 171 1.84 2.16 7.76
C PHE A 171 2.95 3.20 7.82
N TYR A 172 3.33 3.62 9.04
CA TYR A 172 4.30 4.69 9.27
C TYR A 172 5.26 4.38 10.42
N THR A 173 6.30 5.20 10.55
CA THR A 173 7.15 5.33 11.74
C THR A 173 6.87 6.66 12.45
N GLU A 174 7.07 6.73 13.76
CA GLU A 174 6.80 7.94 14.57
C GLU A 174 7.49 9.22 14.06
N ASP A 175 8.70 9.11 13.51
CA ASP A 175 9.48 10.24 13.00
C ASP A 175 9.13 10.62 11.55
N TYR A 176 7.97 10.19 11.04
CA TYR A 176 7.50 10.60 9.72
C TYR A 176 6.76 11.94 9.80
N ASP A 177 7.54 13.02 9.85
CA ASP A 177 7.04 14.41 10.00
C ASP A 177 6.02 14.83 8.92
N LYS A 178 6.01 14.14 7.77
CA LYS A 178 5.12 14.46 6.65
C LYS A 178 3.68 13.98 6.82
N VAL A 179 3.37 13.12 7.80
CA VAL A 179 1.97 12.71 8.07
C VAL A 179 1.13 13.95 8.36
N ASP A 180 1.57 14.76 9.32
CA ASP A 180 0.78 15.91 9.78
C ASP A 180 0.86 17.11 8.83
N ASP A 181 1.96 17.26 8.10
CA ASP A 181 2.20 18.40 7.20
C ASP A 181 1.42 18.33 5.88
N THR A 182 0.95 17.13 5.49
CA THR A 182 0.36 16.91 4.16
C THR A 182 -1.16 16.80 4.14
N GLY A 183 -1.83 17.05 5.27
CA GLY A 183 -3.28 17.20 5.35
C GLY A 183 -3.95 16.29 6.37
N LYS A 184 -5.22 15.94 6.13
CA LYS A 184 -5.95 15.00 6.98
C LYS A 184 -5.84 13.58 6.43
N HIS A 185 -5.80 12.62 7.34
CA HIS A 185 -5.92 11.19 7.02
C HIS A 185 -7.35 10.72 7.31
N PHE A 186 -7.90 9.92 6.40
CA PHE A 186 -9.27 9.38 6.50
C PHE A 186 -9.30 7.84 6.41
N GLU A 187 -8.12 7.22 6.30
CA GLU A 187 -7.84 5.81 6.34
C GLU A 187 -7.44 5.33 7.74
N ASN A 188 -7.30 4.01 7.92
CA ASN A 188 -6.73 3.46 9.15
C ASN A 188 -5.21 3.63 9.13
N MET A 189 -4.58 3.85 10.28
CA MET A 189 -3.13 4.00 10.38
C MET A 189 -2.53 3.08 11.44
N VAL A 190 -1.33 2.60 11.15
CA VAL A 190 -0.50 1.83 12.10
C VAL A 190 0.86 2.50 12.17
N THR A 191 1.26 2.93 13.35
CA THR A 191 2.53 3.61 13.59
C THR A 191 3.47 2.70 14.38
N PHE A 192 4.65 2.49 13.84
CA PHE A 192 5.75 1.79 14.50
C PHE A 192 6.62 2.79 15.25
N SER A 193 7.09 2.40 16.44
CA SER A 193 8.15 3.14 17.17
C SER A 193 9.32 3.48 16.26
N SER A 194 9.89 4.68 16.41
CA SER A 194 11.20 4.94 15.83
C SER A 194 12.31 4.22 16.61
N LEU A 195 13.37 3.80 15.93
CA LEU A 195 14.61 3.42 16.62
C LEU A 195 15.41 4.72 16.82
N GLU A 196 15.89 4.95 18.04
CA GLU A 196 16.49 6.21 18.55
C GLU A 196 17.60 6.87 17.70
N ASN A 197 18.00 6.35 16.53
CA ASN A 197 19.14 6.88 15.77
C ASN A 197 19.07 6.82 14.22
N LYS A 198 17.94 6.55 13.55
CA LYS A 198 17.90 6.63 12.07
C LYS A 198 16.56 7.11 11.50
N TYR A 199 16.59 8.31 10.90
CA TYR A 199 15.55 8.85 10.01
C TYR A 199 15.51 8.15 8.66
N ASN A 200 15.37 6.82 8.62
CA ASN A 200 15.18 6.14 7.33
C ASN A 200 13.69 6.02 7.03
N ASN A 201 13.06 7.17 6.72
CA ASN A 201 11.68 7.29 6.26
C ASN A 201 11.53 6.80 4.81
N SER A 202 11.99 5.58 4.56
CA SER A 202 11.85 4.87 3.29
C SER A 202 11.25 3.49 3.53
N ILE A 203 10.59 2.96 2.51
CA ILE A 203 10.08 1.58 2.56
C ILE A 203 11.15 0.56 2.97
N ASN A 204 12.40 0.75 2.54
CA ASN A 204 13.51 -0.15 2.88
C ASN A 204 13.92 -0.05 4.33
N GLY A 205 13.94 1.16 4.90
CA GLY A 205 14.13 1.36 6.33
C GLY A 205 13.05 0.63 7.14
N LEU A 206 11.79 0.79 6.75
CA LEU A 206 10.68 0.12 7.42
C LEU A 206 10.76 -1.42 7.32
N ILE A 207 11.15 -1.95 6.14
CA ILE A 207 11.34 -3.38 5.93
C ILE A 207 12.43 -3.92 6.86
N GLU A 208 13.63 -3.36 6.78
CA GLU A 208 14.82 -3.88 7.48
C GLU A 208 14.75 -3.68 9.00
N GLU A 209 14.23 -2.54 9.43
CA GLU A 209 14.25 -2.14 10.84
C GLU A 209 13.00 -2.56 11.60
N LYS A 210 11.89 -2.85 10.91
CA LYS A 210 10.61 -3.21 11.58
C LYS A 210 10.01 -4.50 11.04
N LEU A 211 9.68 -4.59 9.76
CA LEU A 211 8.87 -5.69 9.25
C LEU A 211 9.61 -7.03 9.25
N GLU A 212 10.87 -7.08 8.84
CA GLU A 212 11.72 -8.29 8.89
C GLU A 212 12.03 -8.73 10.33
N PRO A 213 12.38 -7.83 11.28
CA PRO A 213 12.46 -8.16 12.70
C PRO A 213 11.20 -8.84 13.25
N ILE A 214 10.01 -8.27 13.01
CA ILE A 214 8.74 -8.86 13.44
C ILE A 214 8.52 -10.22 12.78
N TYR A 215 8.87 -10.35 11.49
CA TYR A 215 8.75 -11.61 10.77
C TYR A 215 9.59 -12.71 11.41
N ASN A 216 10.81 -12.36 11.83
CA ASN A 216 11.75 -13.26 12.50
C ASN A 216 11.46 -13.46 14.00
N GLY A 217 10.31 -13.00 14.49
CA GLY A 217 9.84 -13.25 15.86
C GLY A 217 10.43 -12.33 16.92
N LYS A 218 11.02 -11.19 16.53
CA LYS A 218 11.34 -10.13 17.48
C LYS A 218 10.07 -9.37 17.86
N GLU A 219 9.94 -9.04 19.14
CA GLU A 219 8.89 -8.12 19.60
C GLU A 219 9.27 -6.70 19.19
N GLU A 220 8.46 -6.09 18.33
CA GLU A 220 8.51 -4.65 18.07
C GLU A 220 7.37 -3.96 18.80
N GLU A 221 7.66 -2.78 19.34
CA GLU A 221 6.64 -1.96 19.98
C GLU A 221 5.88 -1.19 18.89
N VAL A 222 4.65 -1.63 18.61
CA VAL A 222 3.65 -0.81 17.91
C VAL A 222 3.19 0.25 18.92
N THR A 223 3.55 1.51 18.67
CA THR A 223 3.33 2.60 19.62
C THR A 223 1.95 3.21 19.46
N GLU A 224 1.43 3.23 18.24
CA GLU A 224 0.09 3.72 17.95
C GLU A 224 -0.62 2.86 16.91
N ILE A 225 -1.88 2.55 17.18
CA ILE A 225 -2.80 2.00 16.20
C ILE A 225 -3.98 2.95 16.12
N HIS A 226 -4.07 3.71 15.03
CA HIS A 226 -5.23 4.52 14.73
C HIS A 226 -6.21 3.71 13.89
N ILE A 227 -7.17 3.06 14.55
CA ILE A 227 -8.27 2.41 13.87
C ILE A 227 -9.40 3.42 13.72
N SER A 228 -9.86 3.63 12.49
CA SER A 228 -11.01 4.48 12.27
C SER A 228 -12.23 3.92 13.03
N PRO A 229 -13.04 4.76 13.71
CA PRO A 229 -14.16 4.27 14.52
C PRO A 229 -15.20 3.42 13.79
N ASP A 230 -15.23 3.43 12.46
CA ASP A 230 -16.18 2.67 11.61
C ASP A 230 -15.54 1.47 10.90
N ALA A 231 -14.29 1.12 11.24
CA ALA A 231 -13.58 0.01 10.63
C ALA A 231 -14.34 -1.32 10.82
N LYS A 232 -14.57 -2.04 9.72
CA LYS A 232 -15.25 -3.34 9.73
C LYS A 232 -14.26 -4.50 9.89
N ILE A 233 -14.74 -5.59 10.48
CA ILE A 233 -14.01 -6.87 10.52
C ILE A 233 -13.65 -7.28 9.08
N GLY A 234 -12.38 -7.58 8.82
CA GLY A 234 -11.86 -7.87 7.47
C GLY A 234 -10.91 -6.82 6.89
N ALA A 235 -10.92 -5.57 7.39
CA ALA A 235 -9.94 -4.54 7.04
C ALA A 235 -8.61 -4.71 7.80
N GLY A 236 -8.10 -5.94 7.92
CA GLY A 236 -6.96 -6.26 8.82
C GLY A 236 -7.33 -6.43 10.30
N LEU A 237 -8.60 -6.20 10.66
CA LEU A 237 -9.12 -6.37 12.02
C LEU A 237 -9.80 -7.73 12.19
N LYS A 238 -9.34 -8.52 13.17
CA LYS A 238 -10.05 -9.73 13.64
C LYS A 238 -11.24 -9.41 14.55
N LYS A 239 -11.25 -8.21 15.15
CA LYS A 239 -12.32 -7.65 16.00
C LYS A 239 -12.15 -6.12 16.03
N ILE A 240 -13.21 -5.36 16.32
CA ILE A 240 -13.12 -3.91 16.55
C ILE A 240 -12.34 -3.70 17.85
N VAL A 241 -11.14 -3.13 17.78
CA VAL A 241 -10.35 -2.75 18.96
C VAL A 241 -10.23 -1.23 18.95
N ASN A 242 -11.22 -0.52 19.49
CA ASN A 242 -10.97 0.85 19.90
C ASN A 242 -10.03 0.78 21.11
N ILE A 243 -8.73 1.00 20.91
CA ILE A 243 -7.85 1.41 22.00
C ILE A 243 -7.69 2.92 21.87
N GLN A 244 -8.71 3.66 22.30
CA GLN A 244 -8.40 4.96 22.87
C GLN A 244 -7.60 4.66 24.13
N ARG A 245 -6.28 4.93 24.12
CA ARG A 245 -5.58 5.16 25.38
C ARG A 245 -6.29 6.34 26.03
N GLU A 246 -7.12 6.06 27.01
CA GLU A 246 -7.57 7.06 27.97
C GLU A 246 -6.30 7.63 28.63
N LEU A 247 -6.06 8.93 28.43
CA LEU A 247 -5.19 9.74 29.27
C LEU A 247 -5.98 10.21 30.49
#